data_AF-A0A1X7SK85-F1
#
_entry.id   AF-A0A1X7SK85-F1
#
_cell.length_a   1.000
_cell.length_b   1.000
_cell.length_c   1.000
_cell.angle_alpha   90.00
_cell.angle_beta   90.00
_cell.angle_gamma   90.00
#
_symmetry.space_group_name_H-M   'P 1'
#
loop_
_entity.id
_entity.type
_entity.pdbx_description
1 polymer ?
#
loop_
_entity_poly.entity_id
_entity_poly.type
_entity_poly.pdbx_seq_one_letter_code
_entity_poly.pdbx_strand_id
1 'polypeptide(L)'
;MFASSQDYTVALSFVLKLVFCGMLKLLLLHEENLPVLIHCVYGKDRTGVLVALILDCIGVERETIAMNYASSEDGLVSMRNEMHDDLIVNWGMTEHSCQAKADTMLKVLNEIDKRSVVVT
;
A
#
# COMPACT_ATOMS: atom_id res chain seq x y z
N MET A 1 -23.27 18.82 -5.24
CA MET A 1 -22.05 19.64 -5.09
C MET A 1 -20.88 18.67 -4.99
N PHE A 2 -20.48 18.09 -6.11
CA PHE A 2 -19.38 17.12 -6.17
C PHE A 2 -18.12 17.87 -6.58
N ALA A 3 -17.09 17.83 -5.74
CA ALA A 3 -15.77 18.37 -6.06
C ALA A 3 -15.17 17.61 -7.25
N SER A 4 -14.40 18.31 -8.08
CA SER A 4 -13.89 17.76 -9.34
C SER A 4 -12.83 16.68 -9.08
N SER A 5 -12.66 15.72 -9.99
CA SER A 5 -11.67 14.63 -9.89
C SER A 5 -10.22 15.11 -9.73
N GLN A 6 -9.94 16.37 -10.09
CA GLN A 6 -8.63 17.00 -9.94
C GLN A 6 -8.33 17.45 -8.50
N ASP A 7 -9.35 17.81 -7.73
CA ASP A 7 -9.22 18.23 -6.33
C ASP A 7 -8.79 17.06 -5.42
N TYR A 8 -9.29 15.85 -5.72
CA TYR A 8 -8.86 14.63 -5.03
C TYR A 8 -7.42 14.26 -5.35
N THR A 9 -6.96 14.42 -6.58
CA THR A 9 -5.60 14.01 -6.99
C THR A 9 -4.51 14.82 -6.26
N VAL A 10 -4.74 16.12 -6.08
CA VAL A 10 -3.81 17.03 -5.37
C VAL A 10 -3.86 16.78 -3.85
N ALA A 11 -5.06 16.61 -3.28
CA ALA A 11 -5.22 16.28 -1.87
C ALA A 11 -4.61 14.91 -1.52
N LEU A 12 -4.81 13.90 -2.37
CA LEU A 12 -4.28 12.54 -2.19
C LEU A 12 -2.74 12.53 -2.30
N SER A 13 -2.16 13.31 -3.22
CA SER A 13 -0.70 13.46 -3.37
C SER A 13 -0.04 14.08 -2.12
N PHE A 14 -0.67 15.09 -1.52
CA PHE A 14 -0.17 15.74 -0.31
C PHE A 14 -0.30 14.83 0.93
N VAL A 15 -1.45 14.17 1.09
CA VAL A 15 -1.71 13.25 2.21
C VAL A 15 -0.83 12.01 2.13
N LEU A 16 -0.63 11.41 0.94
CA LEU A 16 0.29 10.27 0.82
C LEU A 16 1.72 10.64 1.21
N LYS A 17 2.25 11.79 0.75
CA LYS A 17 3.60 12.24 1.13
C LYS A 17 3.75 12.38 2.65
N LEU A 18 2.74 12.91 3.34
CA LEU A 18 2.78 13.09 4.78
C LEU A 18 2.66 11.76 5.55
N VAL A 19 1.82 10.85 5.08
CA VAL A 19 1.53 9.58 5.76
C VAL A 19 2.73 8.63 5.67
N PHE A 20 3.33 8.43 4.50
CA PHE A 20 4.48 7.54 4.34
C PHE A 20 5.73 8.07 5.05
N CYS A 21 6.05 9.37 4.91
CA CYS A 21 7.18 9.99 5.60
C CYS A 21 6.98 10.03 7.12
N GLY A 22 5.75 10.24 7.60
CA GLY A 22 5.43 10.22 9.03
C GLY A 22 5.65 8.85 9.65
N MET A 23 5.16 7.79 9.00
CA MET A 23 5.36 6.41 9.47
C MET A 23 6.83 6.01 9.44
N LEU A 24 7.57 6.32 8.37
CA LEU A 24 9.01 6.06 8.31
C LEU A 24 9.77 6.79 9.43
N LYS A 25 9.42 8.05 9.74
CA LYS A 25 10.02 8.77 10.87
C LYS A 25 9.71 8.11 12.22
N LEU A 26 8.46 7.68 12.44
CA LEU A 26 8.08 6.98 13.67
C LEU A 26 8.81 5.65 13.85
N LEU A 27 9.07 4.94 12.75
CA LEU A 27 9.75 3.64 12.72
C LEU A 27 11.27 3.75 12.84
N LEU A 28 11.88 4.72 12.14
CA LEU A 28 13.33 4.81 11.98
C LEU A 28 14.02 5.72 13.01
N LEU A 29 13.27 6.61 13.68
CA LEU A 29 13.86 7.60 14.61
C LEU A 29 13.59 7.28 16.08
N HIS A 30 12.78 6.26 16.38
CA HIS A 30 12.30 5.96 17.73
C HIS A 30 12.20 4.44 17.95
N GLU A 31 13.31 3.80 18.32
CA GLU A 31 13.36 2.36 18.60
C GLU A 31 12.43 1.94 19.75
N GLU A 32 12.14 2.86 20.68
CA GLU A 32 11.20 2.65 21.79
C GLU A 32 9.76 2.37 21.34
N ASN A 33 9.42 2.66 20.08
CA ASN A 33 8.10 2.37 19.51
C ASN A 33 7.95 0.93 19.02
N LEU A 34 8.99 0.10 19.13
CA LEU A 34 8.95 -1.29 18.71
C LEU A 34 8.49 -2.22 19.86
N PRO A 35 7.73 -3.30 19.55
CA PRO A 35 7.29 -3.72 18.22
C PRO A 35 6.11 -2.90 17.69
N VAL A 36 6.05 -2.75 16.36
CA VAL A 36 5.03 -1.94 15.67
C VAL A 36 4.05 -2.81 14.87
N LEU A 37 2.78 -2.41 14.86
CA LEU A 37 1.76 -2.97 13.97
C LEU A 37 1.35 -1.93 12.92
N ILE A 38 1.51 -2.28 11.65
CA ILE A 38 1.07 -1.47 10.52
C ILE A 38 -0.20 -2.10 9.94
N HIS A 39 -1.30 -1.36 9.88
CA HIS A 39 -2.54 -1.84 9.28
C HIS A 39 -3.27 -0.74 8.50
N CYS A 40 -4.25 -1.15 7.70
CA CYS A 40 -5.21 -0.27 7.07
C CYS A 40 -6.62 -0.81 7.34
N VAL A 41 -7.48 -0.92 6.32
CA VAL A 41 -8.80 -1.57 6.45
C VAL A 41 -8.65 -3.09 6.34
N TYR A 42 -8.18 -3.56 5.18
CA TYR A 42 -7.97 -4.99 4.92
C TYR A 42 -6.51 -5.43 5.04
N GLY A 43 -5.60 -4.54 5.47
CA GLY A 43 -4.18 -4.85 5.61
C GLY A 43 -3.41 -5.16 4.31
N LYS A 44 -4.05 -5.01 3.14
CA LYS A 44 -3.48 -5.34 1.82
C LYS A 44 -2.79 -4.17 1.14
N ASP A 45 -3.53 -3.17 0.68
CA ASP A 45 -2.98 -2.21 -0.29
C ASP A 45 -2.10 -1.13 0.34
N ARG A 46 -2.66 -0.27 1.19
CA ARG A 46 -1.87 0.81 1.84
C ARG A 46 -0.78 0.25 2.75
N THR A 47 -1.10 -0.82 3.49
CA THR A 47 -0.12 -1.55 4.31
C THR A 47 0.95 -2.20 3.42
N GLY A 48 0.55 -2.93 2.38
CA GLY A 48 1.47 -3.63 1.50
C GLY A 48 2.44 -2.71 0.77
N VAL A 49 1.98 -1.55 0.28
CA VAL A 49 2.87 -0.56 -0.35
C VAL A 49 3.89 -0.01 0.65
N LEU A 50 3.49 0.28 1.90
CA LEU A 50 4.42 0.79 2.91
C LEU A 50 5.46 -0.27 3.30
N VAL A 51 5.00 -1.49 3.57
CA VAL A 51 5.89 -2.61 3.90
C VAL A 51 6.84 -2.88 2.74
N ALA A 52 6.34 -2.87 1.49
CA ALA A 52 7.17 -3.05 0.30
C ALA A 52 8.25 -1.97 0.19
N LEU A 53 7.92 -0.70 0.43
CA LEU A 53 8.90 0.38 0.42
C LEU A 53 9.95 0.24 1.54
N ILE A 54 9.54 -0.15 2.75
CA ILE A 54 10.48 -0.39 3.86
C ILE A 54 11.45 -1.52 3.49
N LEU A 55 10.93 -2.64 2.96
CA LEU A 55 11.74 -3.80 2.57
C LEU A 55 12.69 -3.47 1.40
N ASP A 56 12.22 -2.71 0.40
CA ASP A 56 13.05 -2.26 -0.73
C ASP A 56 14.18 -1.32 -0.24
N CYS A 57 13.88 -0.41 0.69
CA CYS A 57 14.89 0.48 1.30
C CYS A 57 15.99 -0.27 2.07
N ILE A 58 15.69 -1.41 2.68
CA ILE A 58 16.69 -2.24 3.37
C ILE A 58 17.32 -3.31 2.46
N GLY A 59 17.01 -3.29 1.16
CA GLY A 59 17.66 -4.10 0.13
C GLY A 59 17.10 -5.52 -0.05
N VAL A 60 15.85 -5.78 0.33
CA VAL A 60 15.20 -7.07 0.06
C VAL A 60 14.89 -7.20 -1.44
N GLU A 61 15.07 -8.41 -1.99
CA GLU A 61 14.75 -8.71 -3.39
C GLU A 61 13.27 -8.45 -3.71
N ARG A 62 13.00 -7.80 -4.86
CA ARG A 62 11.66 -7.36 -5.23
C ARG A 62 10.67 -8.50 -5.41
N GLU A 63 11.13 -9.63 -5.91
CA GLU A 63 10.38 -10.87 -6.03
C GLU A 63 9.93 -11.35 -4.65
N THR A 64 10.82 -11.30 -3.65
CA THR A 64 10.50 -11.62 -2.26
C THR A 64 9.47 -10.65 -1.68
N ILE A 65 9.62 -9.34 -1.94
CA ILE A 65 8.66 -8.31 -1.53
C ILE A 65 7.27 -8.56 -2.15
N ALA A 66 7.23 -8.86 -3.45
CA ALA A 66 5.99 -9.13 -4.16
C ALA A 66 5.29 -10.41 -3.67
N MET A 67 6.05 -11.44 -3.33
CA MET A 67 5.53 -12.66 -2.72
C MET A 67 5.02 -12.43 -1.30
N ASN A 68 5.69 -11.57 -0.51
CA ASN A 68 5.18 -11.15 0.79
C ASN A 68 3.81 -10.45 0.65
N TYR A 69 3.67 -9.50 -0.27
CA TYR A 69 2.37 -8.89 -0.58
C TYR A 69 1.32 -9.94 -0.97
N ALA A 70 1.69 -10.91 -1.81
CA ALA A 70 0.76 -11.93 -2.29
C ALA A 70 0.23 -12.85 -1.20
N SER A 71 1.02 -13.08 -0.13
CA SER A 71 0.57 -13.86 1.04
C SER A 71 -0.64 -13.25 1.77
N SER A 72 -0.97 -11.98 1.50
CA SER A 72 -2.19 -11.34 2.02
C SER A 72 -3.48 -12.05 1.56
N GLU A 73 -3.46 -12.76 0.42
CA GLU A 73 -4.63 -13.53 -0.06
C GLU A 73 -5.10 -14.56 0.98
N ASP A 74 -4.15 -15.24 1.64
CA ASP A 74 -4.46 -16.27 2.63
C ASP A 74 -5.15 -15.67 3.86
N GLY A 75 -4.68 -14.50 4.30
CA GLY A 75 -5.26 -13.76 5.42
C GLY A 75 -6.64 -13.15 5.13
N LEU A 76 -6.98 -12.97 3.86
CA LEU A 76 -8.23 -12.32 3.43
C LEU A 76 -9.36 -13.31 3.11
N VAL A 77 -9.11 -14.63 3.14
CA VAL A 77 -10.11 -15.64 2.79
C VAL A 77 -11.41 -15.47 3.58
N SER A 78 -11.31 -15.22 4.90
CA SER A 78 -12.48 -15.05 5.78
C SER A 78 -13.25 -13.75 5.53
N MET A 79 -12.61 -12.74 4.94
CA MET A 79 -13.17 -11.40 4.71
C MET A 79 -13.53 -11.16 3.24
N ARG A 80 -13.40 -12.18 2.37
CA ARG A 80 -13.52 -12.00 0.92
C ARG A 80 -14.88 -11.43 0.50
N ASN A 81 -15.97 -11.89 1.11
CA ASN A 81 -17.31 -11.41 0.79
C ASN A 81 -17.54 -9.97 1.27
N GLU A 82 -17.10 -9.66 2.50
CA GLU A 82 -17.20 -8.30 3.03
C GLU A 82 -16.39 -7.30 2.19
N MET A 83 -15.17 -7.69 1.81
CA MET A 83 -14.31 -6.88 0.95
C MET A 83 -14.93 -6.71 -0.45
N HIS A 84 -15.61 -7.72 -0.98
CA HIS A 84 -16.32 -7.63 -2.25
C HIS A 84 -17.49 -6.64 -2.17
N ASP A 85 -18.34 -6.78 -1.16
CA ASP A 85 -19.47 -5.88 -0.94
C ASP A 85 -19.00 -4.43 -0.77
N ASP A 86 -17.96 -4.21 0.03
CA ASP A 86 -17.40 -2.86 0.18
C ASP A 86 -16.83 -2.37 -1.16
N LEU A 87 -15.78 -3.00 -1.68
CA LEU A 87 -15.02 -2.45 -2.81
C LEU A 87 -15.85 -2.38 -4.09
N ILE A 88 -16.68 -3.38 -4.38
CA ILE A 88 -17.38 -3.49 -5.66
C ILE A 88 -18.76 -2.86 -5.58
N VAL A 89 -19.56 -3.25 -4.57
CA VAL A 89 -20.94 -2.78 -4.49
C VAL A 89 -21.00 -1.33 -4.00
N ASN A 90 -20.27 -0.99 -2.93
CA ASN A 90 -20.34 0.35 -2.36
C ASN A 90 -19.44 1.35 -3.10
N TRP A 91 -18.23 0.93 -3.47
CA TRP A 91 -17.23 1.82 -4.09
C TRP A 91 -17.17 1.74 -5.62
N GLY A 92 -17.91 0.82 -6.25
CA GLY A 92 -17.93 0.69 -7.72
C GLY A 92 -16.59 0.28 -8.32
N MET A 93 -15.70 -0.33 -7.53
CA MET A 93 -14.43 -0.85 -8.01
C MET A 93 -14.64 -2.16 -8.77
N THR A 94 -13.56 -2.63 -9.38
CA THR A 94 -13.55 -3.87 -10.17
C THR A 94 -13.09 -5.06 -9.33
N GLU A 95 -13.38 -6.28 -9.79
CA GLU A 95 -12.96 -7.53 -9.15
C GLU A 95 -11.46 -7.62 -8.84
N HIS A 96 -10.59 -7.04 -9.68
CA HIS A 96 -9.15 -7.09 -9.44
C HIS A 96 -8.72 -6.34 -8.16
N SER A 97 -9.55 -5.42 -7.65
CA SER A 97 -9.29 -4.68 -6.42
C SER A 97 -9.37 -5.57 -5.17
N CYS A 98 -10.06 -6.71 -5.27
CA CYS A 98 -10.18 -7.72 -4.21
C CYS A 98 -8.99 -8.70 -4.17
N GLN A 99 -7.94 -8.48 -4.96
CA GLN A 99 -6.80 -9.40 -5.10
C GLN A 99 -5.48 -8.77 -4.64
N ALA A 100 -4.57 -9.60 -4.14
CA ALA A 100 -3.18 -9.30 -3.78
C ALA A 100 -2.23 -10.10 -4.68
N LYS A 101 -2.08 -9.72 -5.95
CA LYS A 101 -1.17 -10.43 -6.87
C LYS A 101 0.26 -9.91 -6.75
N ALA A 102 1.25 -10.81 -6.74
CA ALA A 102 2.67 -10.46 -6.78
C ALA A 102 3.01 -9.53 -7.97
N ASP A 103 2.51 -9.87 -9.16
CA ASP A 103 2.69 -9.05 -10.38
C ASP A 103 2.17 -7.61 -10.22
N THR A 104 1.12 -7.41 -9.42
CA THR A 104 0.60 -6.07 -9.13
C THR A 104 1.63 -5.28 -8.31
N MET A 105 2.23 -5.89 -7.28
CA MET A 105 3.25 -5.22 -6.48
C MET A 105 4.51 -4.91 -7.29
N LEU A 106 4.96 -5.82 -8.16
CA LEU A 106 6.07 -5.56 -9.06
C LEU A 106 5.79 -4.36 -9.98
N LYS A 107 4.58 -4.25 -10.52
CA LYS A 107 4.16 -3.09 -11.31
C LYS A 107 4.15 -1.80 -10.49
N VAL A 108 3.72 -1.87 -9.23
CA VAL A 108 3.75 -0.71 -8.31
C VAL A 108 5.18 -0.24 -8.08
N LEU A 109 6.10 -1.13 -7.70
CA LEU A 109 7.50 -0.79 -7.46
C LEU A 109 8.17 -0.19 -8.72
N ASN A 110 7.94 -0.80 -9.88
CA ASN A 110 8.44 -0.29 -11.16
C ASN A 110 7.85 1.10 -11.51
N GLU A 111 6.61 1.38 -11.12
CA GLU A 111 5.98 2.68 -11.36
C GLU A 111 6.49 3.75 -10.38
N ILE A 112 6.82 3.36 -9.15
CA ILE A 112 7.47 4.22 -8.16
C ILE A 112 8.83 4.64 -8.69
N ASP A 113 9.64 3.71 -9.23
CA ASP A 113 10.96 4.04 -9.78
C ASP A 113 10.89 5.08 -10.90
N LYS A 114 9.96 4.91 -11.85
CA LYS A 114 9.78 5.84 -12.98
C LYS A 114 9.44 7.26 -12.54
N ARG A 115 8.81 7.41 -11.37
CA ARG A 115 8.32 8.68 -10.83
C ARG A 115 9.21 9.25 -9.73
N SER A 116 10.15 8.46 -9.24
CA SER A 116 11.07 8.86 -8.19
C SER A 116 12.25 9.60 -8.79
N VAL A 117 12.57 10.75 -8.21
CA VAL A 117 13.87 11.37 -8.43
C VAL A 117 14.79 10.76 -7.40
N VAL A 118 15.81 10.03 -7.87
CA VAL A 118 16.86 9.52 -6.98
C VAL A 118 17.58 10.73 -6.40
N VAL A 119 17.39 10.95 -5.10
CA VAL A 119 18.13 11.95 -4.33
C VAL A 119 19.29 11.22 -3.67
N THR A 120 20.37 11.02 -4.43
CA THR A 120 21.68 10.60 -3.91
C THR A 120 22.54 11.81 -3.60
#